data_AF-A0A2E7AC61-F1
#
_entry.id   AF-A0A2E7AC61-F1
#
_cell.length_a   1.000
_cell.length_b   1.000
_cell.length_c   1.000
_cell.angle_alpha   90.00
_cell.angle_beta   90.00
_cell.angle_gamma   90.00
#
_symmetry.space_group_name_H-M   'P 1'
#
loop_
_entity.id
_entity.type
_entity.pdbx_description
1 polymer ?
#
loop_
_entity_poly.entity_id
_entity_poly.type
_entity_poly.pdbx_seq_one_letter_code
_entity_poly.pdbx_strand_id
1 'polypeptide(L)'
;MPKTGDQAVSLYLIIFLVLLASFLAISPIILLGDAPGSAIISRDDLTNAQVHSLTSLDLARSPADVRAGKASINLVEPLDSNAFLLAGTWEGTLNLSDAPIESRGGRDLFLAVLLADGSWAEIHHAGSTGDDSVQSMSSIEGSVVLLGTLNGDAEFGEFDIEHSGGWSITAYEAHLILGGGWVGSWEIDRELLPEDEPPLWCGF
;
A
#
# COMPACT_ATOMS: atom_id res chain seq x y z
N MET A 1 66.60 -19.33 -7.96
CA MET A 1 66.01 -19.33 -6.60
C MET A 1 64.81 -18.39 -6.60
N PRO A 2 63.57 -18.86 -6.74
CA PRO A 2 62.40 -18.00 -6.62
C PRO A 2 62.07 -17.77 -5.15
N LYS A 3 61.70 -16.53 -4.82
CA LYS A 3 61.46 -16.04 -3.46
C LYS A 3 60.18 -16.68 -2.88
N THR A 4 60.31 -17.30 -1.72
CA THR A 4 59.22 -17.93 -0.94
C THR A 4 58.13 -16.98 -0.45
N GLY A 5 58.30 -15.65 -0.62
CA GLY A 5 57.32 -14.63 -0.22
C GLY A 5 56.17 -14.38 -1.22
N ASP A 6 56.40 -14.53 -2.53
CA ASP A 6 55.37 -14.24 -3.56
C ASP A 6 54.26 -15.30 -3.60
N GLN A 7 54.62 -16.54 -3.30
CA GLN A 7 53.67 -17.67 -3.30
C GLN A 7 52.66 -17.56 -2.17
N ALA A 8 53.05 -17.00 -1.01
CA ALA A 8 52.17 -16.82 0.13
C ALA A 8 51.14 -15.71 -0.11
N VAL A 9 51.55 -14.57 -0.66
CA VAL A 9 50.64 -13.45 -0.98
C VAL A 9 49.61 -13.85 -2.04
N SER A 10 50.03 -14.60 -3.06
CA SER A 10 49.15 -15.16 -4.09
C SER A 10 48.11 -16.12 -3.48
N LEU A 11 48.52 -16.98 -2.55
CA LEU A 11 47.62 -17.92 -1.88
C LEU A 11 46.58 -17.21 -1.01
N TYR A 12 46.97 -16.17 -0.24
CA TYR A 12 46.02 -15.38 0.56
C TYR A 12 45.01 -14.63 -0.31
N LEU A 13 45.43 -14.08 -1.44
CA LEU A 13 44.54 -13.40 -2.38
C LEU A 13 43.50 -14.37 -2.96
N ILE A 14 43.93 -15.58 -3.34
CA ILE A 14 43.04 -16.62 -3.86
C ILE A 14 42.05 -17.06 -2.77
N ILE A 15 42.52 -17.29 -1.54
CA ILE A 15 41.65 -17.67 -0.41
C ILE A 15 40.62 -16.57 -0.13
N PHE A 16 41.03 -15.30 -0.14
CA PHE A 16 40.12 -14.17 0.05
C PHE A 16 39.07 -14.09 -1.05
N LEU A 17 39.45 -14.26 -2.32
CA LEU A 17 38.51 -14.26 -3.45
C LEU A 17 37.54 -15.44 -3.38
N VAL A 18 37.99 -16.63 -2.97
CA VAL A 18 37.13 -17.80 -2.77
C VAL A 18 36.19 -17.61 -1.59
N LEU A 19 36.65 -17.02 -0.48
CA LEU A 19 35.79 -16.70 0.68
C LEU A 19 34.76 -15.62 0.34
N LEU A 20 35.17 -14.58 -0.39
CA LEU A 20 34.27 -13.52 -0.85
C LEU A 20 33.22 -14.06 -1.83
N ALA A 21 33.63 -14.90 -2.79
CA ALA A 21 32.72 -15.57 -3.71
C ALA A 21 31.80 -16.55 -2.98
N SER A 22 32.29 -17.26 -1.96
CA SER A 22 31.47 -18.12 -1.11
C SER A 22 30.48 -17.30 -0.29
N PHE A 23 30.89 -16.16 0.26
CA PHE A 23 30.02 -15.24 1.00
C PHE A 23 28.92 -14.64 0.10
N LEU A 24 29.26 -14.26 -1.14
CA LEU A 24 28.30 -13.82 -2.15
C LEU A 24 27.39 -14.96 -2.66
N ALA A 25 27.87 -16.21 -2.64
CA ALA A 25 27.11 -17.39 -3.04
C ALA A 25 26.24 -17.97 -1.92
N ILE A 26 26.48 -17.60 -0.65
CA ILE A 26 25.60 -17.90 0.49
C ILE A 26 24.39 -16.94 0.39
N SER A 27 23.55 -17.22 -0.61
CA SER A 27 22.20 -16.75 -0.85
C SER A 27 21.97 -15.22 -0.90
N PRO A 28 21.50 -14.66 -2.03
CA PRO A 28 21.02 -13.28 -2.12
C PRO A 28 19.99 -12.89 -1.05
N ILE A 29 19.29 -13.86 -0.46
CA ILE A 29 18.28 -13.70 0.60
C ILE A 29 18.86 -13.05 1.86
N ILE A 30 20.11 -13.34 2.22
CA ILE A 30 20.74 -12.73 3.41
C ILE A 30 21.21 -11.29 3.10
N LEU A 31 21.57 -11.03 1.85
CA LEU A 31 22.14 -9.75 1.41
C LEU A 31 21.07 -8.71 1.03
N LEU A 32 19.89 -9.16 0.59
CA LEU A 32 18.80 -8.32 0.09
C LEU A 32 17.63 -8.19 1.07
N GLY A 33 17.75 -8.78 2.27
CA GLY A 33 16.61 -8.94 3.16
C GLY A 33 15.55 -9.85 2.52
N ASP A 34 14.54 -10.22 3.29
CA ASP A 34 13.31 -10.71 2.69
C ASP A 34 12.87 -9.62 1.68
N ALA A 35 12.54 -10.00 0.44
CA ALA A 35 11.59 -9.16 -0.30
C ALA A 35 10.44 -8.90 0.68
N PRO A 36 9.82 -7.70 0.74
CA PRO A 36 8.69 -7.47 1.63
C PRO A 36 7.53 -8.36 1.19
N GLY A 37 7.59 -9.66 1.52
CA GLY A 37 6.47 -10.55 1.61
C GLY A 37 5.62 -9.91 2.69
N SER A 38 4.36 -9.62 2.35
CA SER A 38 3.45 -8.88 3.21
C SER A 38 3.58 -9.41 4.63
N ALA A 39 4.26 -8.65 5.50
CA ALA A 39 4.43 -9.06 6.88
C ALA A 39 3.01 -9.22 7.41
N ILE A 40 2.62 -10.45 7.74
CA ILE A 40 1.27 -10.73 8.20
C ILE A 40 1.15 -10.02 9.55
N ILE A 41 0.41 -8.92 9.58
CA ILE A 41 0.10 -8.22 10.82
C ILE A 41 -0.95 -9.05 11.56
N SER A 42 -0.53 -9.58 12.69
CA SER A 42 -1.32 -10.43 13.55
C SER A 42 -1.80 -9.66 14.78
N ARG A 43 -2.71 -10.26 15.55
CA ARG A 43 -3.17 -9.69 16.83
C ARG A 43 -2.02 -9.34 17.78
N ASP A 44 -0.94 -10.12 17.73
CA ASP A 44 0.21 -10.01 18.64
C ASP A 44 1.08 -8.78 18.33
N ASP A 45 0.96 -8.23 17.11
CA ASP A 45 1.65 -7.01 16.69
C ASP A 45 0.91 -5.72 17.15
N LEU A 46 -0.32 -5.85 17.65
CA LEU A 46 -1.16 -4.73 18.05
C LEU A 46 -1.22 -4.56 19.57
N THR A 47 -1.26 -3.30 20.03
CA THR A 47 -1.56 -2.99 21.42
C THR A 47 -3.01 -3.36 21.76
N ASN A 48 -3.31 -3.47 23.06
CA ASN A 48 -4.69 -3.70 23.51
C ASN A 48 -5.62 -2.53 23.16
N ALA A 49 -5.10 -1.31 23.14
CA ALA A 49 -5.88 -0.13 22.79
C ALA A 49 -6.23 -0.13 21.30
N GLN A 50 -5.26 -0.44 20.43
CA GLN A 50 -5.49 -0.58 18.99
C GLN A 50 -6.57 -1.63 18.68
N VAL A 51 -6.53 -2.78 19.36
CA VAL A 51 -7.56 -3.81 19.15
C VAL A 51 -8.91 -3.43 19.71
N HIS A 52 -8.95 -2.73 20.83
CA HIS A 52 -10.20 -2.17 21.31
C HIS A 52 -10.84 -1.25 20.25
N SER A 53 -10.05 -0.34 19.68
CA SER A 53 -10.52 0.58 18.64
C SER A 53 -11.01 -0.16 17.39
N LEU A 54 -10.23 -1.12 16.88
CA LEU A 54 -10.63 -1.92 15.71
C LEU A 54 -11.89 -2.76 15.97
N THR A 55 -12.05 -3.31 17.17
CA THR A 55 -13.24 -4.11 17.52
C THR A 55 -14.47 -3.29 17.84
N SER A 56 -14.31 -1.99 18.12
CA SER A 56 -15.41 -1.04 18.31
C SER A 56 -16.02 -0.57 16.99
N LEU A 57 -15.27 -0.63 15.89
CA LEU A 57 -15.77 -0.34 14.56
C LEU A 57 -16.68 -1.46 14.05
N ASP A 58 -17.72 -1.10 13.31
CA ASP A 58 -18.57 -2.06 12.60
C ASP A 58 -17.89 -2.52 11.30
N LEU A 59 -16.80 -3.27 11.46
CA LEU A 59 -16.00 -3.80 10.34
C LEU A 59 -16.72 -4.95 9.65
N ALA A 60 -16.66 -4.96 8.32
CA ALA A 60 -17.15 -6.03 7.49
C ALA A 60 -16.39 -7.34 7.74
N ARG A 61 -17.11 -8.45 7.91
CA ARG A 61 -16.53 -9.79 8.10
C ARG A 61 -16.91 -10.76 6.98
N SER A 62 -17.78 -10.32 6.08
CA SER A 62 -18.28 -11.10 4.96
C SER A 62 -18.55 -10.20 3.76
N PRO A 63 -18.62 -10.76 2.53
CA PRO A 63 -19.06 -9.99 1.37
C PRO A 63 -20.47 -9.40 1.51
N ALA A 64 -21.32 -9.98 2.36
CA ALA A 64 -22.65 -9.43 2.65
C ALA A 64 -22.59 -8.17 3.50
N ASP A 65 -21.65 -8.10 4.45
CA ASP A 65 -21.40 -6.91 5.25
C ASP A 65 -20.86 -5.76 4.40
N VAL A 66 -19.96 -6.06 3.46
CA VAL A 66 -19.44 -5.07 2.50
C VAL A 66 -20.59 -4.46 1.68
N ARG A 67 -21.50 -5.30 1.17
CA ARG A 67 -22.71 -4.86 0.46
C ARG A 67 -23.75 -4.17 1.35
N ALA A 68 -23.62 -4.29 2.67
CA ALA A 68 -24.44 -3.57 3.63
C ALA A 68 -23.79 -2.25 4.07
N GLY A 69 -22.71 -1.84 3.40
CA GLY A 69 -22.01 -0.58 3.61
C GLY A 69 -20.98 -0.59 4.72
N LYS A 70 -20.76 -1.71 5.40
CA LYS A 70 -19.81 -1.78 6.53
C LYS A 70 -18.38 -1.42 6.10
N ALA A 71 -17.63 -0.80 7.01
CA ALA A 71 -16.25 -0.42 6.77
C ALA A 71 -15.38 -1.67 6.57
N SER A 72 -14.51 -1.67 5.56
CA SER A 72 -13.54 -2.74 5.32
C SER A 72 -12.15 -2.15 5.36
N ILE A 73 -11.25 -2.78 6.10
CA ILE A 73 -9.83 -2.49 6.03
C ILE A 73 -9.27 -3.37 4.92
N ASN A 74 -8.78 -2.74 3.86
CA ASN A 74 -8.29 -3.43 2.67
C ASN A 74 -6.77 -3.60 2.72
N LEU A 75 -6.07 -2.59 3.24
CA LEU A 75 -4.62 -2.49 3.25
C LEU A 75 -4.14 -1.99 4.61
N VAL A 76 -2.99 -2.50 5.03
CA VAL A 76 -2.33 -2.10 6.27
C VAL A 76 -0.82 -2.11 6.06
N GLU A 77 -0.15 -1.05 6.51
CA GLU A 77 1.30 -0.96 6.57
C GLU A 77 1.74 -0.51 7.97
N PRO A 78 2.77 -1.13 8.57
CA PRO A 78 3.32 -0.65 9.83
C PRO A 78 4.07 0.66 9.59
N LEU A 79 3.87 1.63 10.49
CA LEU A 79 4.66 2.85 10.57
C LEU A 79 5.63 2.78 11.75
N ASP A 80 6.46 3.80 11.89
CA ASP A 80 7.29 3.98 13.07
C ASP A 80 6.44 4.09 14.34
N SER A 81 7.04 3.82 15.51
CA SER A 81 6.40 4.00 16.82
C SER A 81 5.14 3.15 17.07
N ASN A 82 5.05 1.96 16.45
CA ASN A 82 3.94 1.01 16.64
C ASN A 82 2.57 1.57 16.20
N ALA A 83 2.59 2.51 15.26
CA ALA A 83 1.41 2.98 14.55
C ALA A 83 1.20 2.16 13.26
N PHE A 84 -0.02 2.15 12.74
CA PHE A 84 -0.36 1.48 11.49
C PHE A 84 -1.04 2.44 10.54
N LEU A 85 -0.55 2.52 9.31
CA LEU A 85 -1.25 3.16 8.20
C LEU A 85 -2.27 2.17 7.66
N LEU A 86 -3.53 2.60 7.58
CA LEU A 86 -4.64 1.77 7.14
C LEU A 86 -5.31 2.45 5.96
N ALA A 87 -5.59 1.68 4.92
CA ALA A 87 -6.50 2.11 3.86
C ALA A 87 -7.64 1.10 3.72
N GLY A 88 -8.81 1.63 3.45
CA GLY A 88 -10.03 0.85 3.44
C GLY A 88 -11.13 1.54 2.66
N THR A 89 -12.29 0.91 2.70
CA THR A 89 -13.48 1.38 2.01
C THR A 89 -14.68 1.36 2.94
N TRP A 90 -15.68 2.21 2.70
CA TRP A 90 -16.93 2.24 3.48
C TRP A 90 -18.06 2.90 2.69
N GLU A 91 -19.32 2.70 3.10
CA GLU A 91 -20.47 3.42 2.53
C GLU A 91 -21.31 4.01 3.68
N GLY A 92 -21.83 5.23 3.48
CA GLY A 92 -22.57 5.99 4.49
C GLY A 92 -21.65 6.66 5.51
N THR A 93 -22.02 6.60 6.79
CA THR A 93 -21.28 7.26 7.87
C THR A 93 -20.16 6.38 8.45
N LEU A 94 -18.93 6.88 8.46
CA LEU A 94 -17.79 6.25 9.14
C LEU A 94 -17.32 7.12 10.32
N ASN A 95 -17.25 6.49 11.50
CA ASN A 95 -16.85 7.12 12.75
C ASN A 95 -15.46 6.64 13.17
N LEU A 96 -14.41 7.35 12.74
CA LEU A 96 -13.03 7.11 13.22
C LEU A 96 -12.62 8.11 14.32
N SER A 97 -13.27 9.27 14.38
CA SER A 97 -13.01 10.31 15.38
C SER A 97 -14.32 10.97 15.82
N ASP A 98 -14.26 12.08 16.58
CA ASP A 98 -15.43 12.87 16.97
C ASP A 98 -16.16 13.51 15.76
N ALA A 99 -15.48 13.61 14.61
CA ALA A 99 -16.06 14.08 13.36
C ALA A 99 -16.36 12.87 12.45
N PRO A 100 -17.64 12.50 12.25
CA PRO A 100 -18.01 11.49 11.26
C PRO A 100 -17.69 11.97 9.86
N ILE A 101 -17.31 11.02 8.99
CA ILE A 101 -17.15 11.24 7.55
C ILE A 101 -18.26 10.50 6.80
N GLU A 102 -18.80 11.14 5.77
CA GLU A 102 -19.88 10.61 4.94
C GLU A 102 -19.33 10.24 3.57
N SER A 103 -19.75 9.11 3.01
CA SER A 103 -19.48 8.80 1.62
C SER A 103 -20.26 9.72 0.69
N ARG A 104 -19.69 10.05 -0.46
CA ARG A 104 -20.23 10.99 -1.44
C ARG A 104 -21.27 10.35 -2.34
N GLY A 105 -21.08 9.06 -2.63
CA GLY A 105 -21.97 8.25 -3.45
C GLY A 105 -22.15 6.87 -2.86
N GLY A 106 -21.61 5.88 -3.57
CA GLY A 106 -21.57 4.51 -3.10
C GLY A 106 -20.46 4.34 -2.08
N ARG A 107 -19.69 3.28 -2.29
CA ARG A 107 -18.58 2.95 -1.41
C ARG A 107 -17.34 3.81 -1.73
N ASP A 108 -16.87 4.58 -0.76
CA ASP A 108 -15.72 5.47 -0.88
C ASP A 108 -14.47 4.87 -0.21
N LEU A 109 -13.31 5.54 -0.35
CA LEU A 109 -12.03 5.10 0.20
C LEU A 109 -11.50 6.03 1.31
N PHE A 110 -11.01 5.45 2.39
CA PHE A 110 -10.40 6.20 3.49
C PHE A 110 -8.97 5.74 3.72
N LEU A 111 -8.16 6.65 4.24
CA LEU A 111 -6.84 6.41 4.76
C LEU A 111 -6.77 7.00 6.17
N ALA A 112 -6.21 6.27 7.11
CA ALA A 112 -6.04 6.75 8.48
C ALA A 112 -4.85 6.09 9.16
N VAL A 113 -4.28 6.77 10.15
CA VAL A 113 -3.24 6.23 11.02
C VAL A 113 -3.86 5.78 12.34
N LEU A 114 -3.67 4.52 12.71
CA LEU A 114 -4.03 3.98 14.01
C LEU A 114 -2.81 4.01 14.95
N LEU A 115 -2.83 4.91 15.91
CA LEU A 115 -1.73 5.12 16.86
C LEU A 115 -1.66 4.01 17.91
N ALA A 116 -0.51 3.88 18.59
CA ALA A 116 -0.26 2.85 19.59
C ALA A 116 -1.21 2.92 20.80
N ASP A 117 -1.75 4.11 21.10
CA ASP A 117 -2.74 4.35 22.14
C ASP A 117 -4.18 4.03 21.70
N GLY A 118 -4.37 3.56 20.46
CA GLY A 118 -5.66 3.22 19.88
C GLY A 118 -6.43 4.40 19.30
N SER A 119 -5.91 5.63 19.36
CA SER A 119 -6.53 6.77 18.70
C SER A 119 -6.29 6.77 17.18
N TRP A 120 -7.22 7.35 16.43
CA TRP A 120 -7.10 7.57 15.00
C TRP A 120 -6.55 8.97 14.72
N ALA A 121 -5.58 9.07 13.82
CA ALA A 121 -4.95 10.30 13.37
C ALA A 121 -4.86 10.33 11.83
N GLU A 122 -4.55 11.50 11.26
CA GLU A 122 -4.34 11.67 9.80
C GLU A 122 -5.45 11.02 8.97
N ILE A 123 -6.71 11.30 9.33
CA ILE A 123 -7.87 10.72 8.66
C ILE A 123 -8.11 11.50 7.36
N HIS A 124 -7.91 10.83 6.25
CA HIS A 124 -8.18 11.31 4.90
C HIS A 124 -9.21 10.41 4.24
N HIS A 125 -10.00 11.00 3.35
CA HIS A 125 -10.94 10.26 2.53
C HIS A 125 -11.00 10.86 1.14
N ALA A 126 -11.43 10.03 0.21
CA ALA A 126 -11.71 10.39 -1.15
C ALA A 126 -12.80 9.47 -1.68
N GLY A 127 -13.47 9.90 -2.73
CA GLY A 127 -14.49 9.08 -3.33
C GLY A 127 -15.19 9.73 -4.50
N SER A 128 -15.93 8.91 -5.23
CA SER A 128 -16.67 9.27 -6.42
C SER A 128 -18.16 9.26 -6.18
N THR A 129 -18.92 9.49 -7.25
CA THR A 129 -20.37 9.35 -7.23
C THR A 129 -20.84 7.88 -7.23
N GLY A 130 -19.94 6.92 -7.44
CA GLY A 130 -20.23 5.48 -7.51
C GLY A 130 -19.49 4.65 -6.46
N ASP A 131 -19.22 3.39 -6.80
CA ASP A 131 -18.47 2.46 -5.94
C ASP A 131 -16.98 2.46 -6.30
N ASP A 132 -16.15 2.77 -5.32
CA ASP A 132 -14.71 2.87 -5.42
C ASP A 132 -13.99 1.72 -4.71
N SER A 133 -12.73 1.52 -5.07
CA SER A 133 -11.87 0.54 -4.43
C SER A 133 -10.46 1.05 -4.26
N VAL A 134 -9.82 0.63 -3.17
CA VAL A 134 -8.37 0.75 -2.98
C VAL A 134 -7.76 -0.64 -3.13
N GLN A 135 -6.77 -0.77 -4.02
CA GLN A 135 -6.15 -2.05 -4.39
C GLN A 135 -4.69 -2.14 -3.95
N SER A 136 -3.99 -1.02 -3.94
CA SER A 136 -2.60 -0.95 -3.49
C SER A 136 -2.35 0.35 -2.74
N MET A 137 -1.43 0.26 -1.79
CA MET A 137 -0.92 1.34 -0.98
C MET A 137 0.58 1.10 -0.85
N SER A 138 1.36 2.17 -0.94
CA SER A 138 2.76 2.16 -0.61
C SER A 138 3.09 3.45 0.13
N SER A 139 3.78 3.34 1.25
CA SER A 139 4.29 4.48 2.00
C SER A 139 5.82 4.48 2.10
N ILE A 140 6.43 5.63 1.83
CA ILE A 140 7.87 5.87 1.97
C ILE A 140 8.06 7.23 2.63
N GLU A 141 8.65 7.24 3.83
CA GLU A 141 8.96 8.47 4.59
C GLU A 141 7.75 9.42 4.75
N GLY A 142 6.55 8.86 4.87
CA GLY A 142 5.30 9.62 5.00
C GLY A 142 4.67 10.11 3.69
N SER A 143 5.33 9.89 2.55
CA SER A 143 4.70 9.98 1.23
C SER A 143 3.94 8.70 0.96
N VAL A 144 2.65 8.80 0.66
CA VAL A 144 1.77 7.65 0.40
C VAL A 144 1.26 7.74 -1.04
N VAL A 145 1.34 6.62 -1.75
CA VAL A 145 0.70 6.42 -3.05
C VAL A 145 -0.40 5.38 -2.90
N LEU A 146 -1.59 5.71 -3.40
CA LEU A 146 -2.74 4.84 -3.46
C LEU A 146 -3.09 4.54 -4.91
N LEU A 147 -3.40 3.28 -5.19
CA LEU A 147 -3.88 2.82 -6.48
C LEU A 147 -5.19 2.06 -6.29
N GLY A 148 -6.10 2.21 -7.22
CA GLY A 148 -7.38 1.53 -7.16
C GLY A 148 -8.27 1.85 -8.33
N THR A 149 -9.59 1.81 -8.11
CA THR A 149 -10.58 2.16 -9.12
C THR A 149 -11.63 3.11 -8.60
N LEU A 150 -12.09 4.01 -9.45
CA LEU A 150 -13.19 4.92 -9.21
C LEU A 150 -14.33 4.64 -10.19
N ASN A 151 -15.56 5.00 -9.83
CA ASN A 151 -16.73 4.86 -10.70
C ASN A 151 -17.52 6.17 -10.79
N GLY A 152 -16.97 7.14 -11.50
CA GLY A 152 -17.54 8.46 -11.74
C GLY A 152 -16.63 9.59 -11.31
N ASP A 153 -17.15 10.82 -11.29
CA ASP A 153 -16.42 12.00 -10.84
C ASP A 153 -15.98 11.85 -9.38
N ALA A 154 -14.70 12.03 -9.10
CA ALA A 154 -14.11 11.77 -7.78
C ALA A 154 -13.40 12.98 -7.19
N GLU A 155 -13.45 13.11 -5.87
CA GLU A 155 -12.78 14.16 -5.12
C GLU A 155 -11.78 13.58 -4.11
N PHE A 156 -10.56 14.12 -4.12
CA PHE A 156 -9.45 13.84 -3.21
C PHE A 156 -9.06 15.16 -2.51
N GLY A 157 -9.88 15.61 -1.56
CA GLY A 157 -9.68 16.91 -0.92
C GLY A 157 -9.97 18.06 -1.88
N GLU A 158 -8.93 18.77 -2.34
CA GLU A 158 -9.05 19.85 -3.34
C GLU A 158 -8.74 19.37 -4.78
N PHE A 159 -8.41 18.10 -4.96
CA PHE A 159 -8.08 17.53 -6.26
C PHE A 159 -9.26 16.72 -6.80
N ASP A 160 -9.66 17.05 -8.03
CA ASP A 160 -10.80 16.39 -8.68
C ASP A 160 -10.32 15.53 -9.85
N ILE A 161 -10.96 14.38 -10.03
CA ILE A 161 -10.89 13.57 -11.26
C ILE A 161 -12.24 13.68 -11.94
N GLU A 162 -12.28 14.41 -13.06
CA GLU A 162 -13.47 14.52 -13.91
C GLU A 162 -13.54 13.33 -14.87
N HIS A 163 -14.60 12.54 -14.78
CA HIS A 163 -14.76 11.36 -15.62
C HIS A 163 -15.66 11.67 -16.82
N SER A 164 -15.04 12.00 -17.95
CA SER A 164 -15.75 12.40 -19.18
C SER A 164 -16.53 11.27 -19.89
N GLY A 165 -16.33 10.00 -19.50
CA GLY A 165 -16.89 8.81 -20.16
C GLY A 165 -18.22 8.27 -19.62
N GLY A 166 -18.80 8.87 -18.56
CA GLY A 166 -20.03 8.38 -17.91
C GLY A 166 -19.76 7.43 -16.73
N TRP A 167 -20.66 6.49 -16.42
CA TRP A 167 -20.46 5.56 -15.30
C TRP A 167 -19.58 4.37 -15.72
N SER A 168 -18.26 4.59 -15.78
CA SER A 168 -17.27 3.55 -16.08
C SER A 168 -16.25 3.44 -14.96
N ILE A 169 -15.82 2.21 -14.68
CA ILE A 169 -14.76 1.94 -13.72
C ILE A 169 -13.42 2.32 -14.35
N THR A 170 -12.73 3.29 -13.76
CA THR A 170 -11.39 3.71 -14.20
C THR A 170 -10.36 3.55 -13.09
N ALA A 171 -9.13 3.24 -13.49
CA ALA A 171 -8.02 3.16 -12.54
C ALA A 171 -7.55 4.56 -12.13
N TYR A 172 -7.09 4.71 -10.90
CA TYR A 172 -6.54 5.97 -10.41
C TYR A 172 -5.21 5.77 -9.70
N GLU A 173 -4.44 6.85 -9.64
CA GLU A 173 -3.29 7.04 -8.77
C GLU A 173 -3.51 8.29 -7.93
N ALA A 174 -3.37 8.20 -6.60
CA ALA A 174 -3.48 9.35 -5.70
C ALA A 174 -2.29 9.41 -4.77
N HIS A 175 -1.81 10.62 -4.52
CA HIS A 175 -0.64 10.89 -3.68
C HIS A 175 -1.08 11.70 -2.46
N LEU A 176 -0.55 11.32 -1.30
CA LEU A 176 -0.82 11.95 -0.01
C LEU A 176 0.50 12.13 0.76
N ILE A 177 0.64 13.23 1.47
CA ILE A 177 1.71 13.42 2.45
C ILE A 177 1.09 13.36 3.85
N LEU A 178 1.55 12.43 4.70
CA LEU A 178 1.12 12.38 6.11
C LEU A 178 1.49 13.69 6.81
N GLY A 179 0.53 14.33 7.48
CA GLY A 179 0.67 15.67 8.07
C GLY A 179 0.51 16.82 7.08
N GLY A 180 0.26 16.54 5.79
CA GLY A 180 0.10 17.53 4.72
C GLY A 180 -1.19 17.39 3.91
N GLY A 181 -1.77 16.19 3.83
CA GLY A 181 -2.98 15.91 3.07
C GLY A 181 -2.72 15.44 1.64
N TRP A 182 -3.76 15.46 0.80
CA TRP A 182 -3.68 15.07 -0.61
C TRP A 182 -2.74 16.04 -1.35
N VAL A 183 -1.95 15.53 -2.27
CA VAL A 183 -1.06 16.35 -3.13
C VAL A 183 -1.34 16.18 -4.61
N GLY A 184 -2.13 15.18 -4.98
CA GLY A 184 -2.59 15.00 -6.35
C GLY A 184 -3.36 13.70 -6.55
N SER A 185 -4.15 13.68 -7.61
CA SER A 185 -4.90 12.52 -8.07
C SER A 185 -4.93 12.51 -9.60
N TRP A 186 -4.76 11.34 -10.20
CA TRP A 186 -4.70 11.15 -11.64
C TRP A 186 -5.53 9.95 -12.06
N GLU A 187 -6.31 10.13 -13.14
CA GLU A 187 -6.91 9.01 -13.87
C GLU A 187 -5.82 8.29 -14.66
N ILE A 188 -5.76 6.96 -14.53
CA ILE A 188 -4.90 6.12 -15.36
C ILE A 188 -5.73 5.67 -16.56
N ASP A 189 -5.49 6.34 -17.69
CA ASP A 189 -6.09 5.96 -18.96
C ASP A 189 -5.50 4.63 -19.44
N ARG A 190 -6.38 3.63 -19.59
CA ARG A 190 -5.99 2.29 -20.06
C ARG A 190 -5.54 2.30 -21.51
N GLU A 191 -6.00 3.25 -22.34
CA GLU A 191 -5.57 3.38 -23.73
C GLU A 191 -4.10 3.81 -23.84
N LEU A 192 -3.55 4.41 -22.79
CA LEU A 192 -2.15 4.85 -22.72
C LEU A 192 -1.23 3.83 -22.06
N LEU A 193 -1.78 2.73 -21.53
CA LEU A 193 -0.97 1.63 -21.06
C LEU A 193 -0.36 0.90 -22.25
N PRO A 194 0.89 0.39 -22.14
CA PRO A 194 1.46 -0.45 -23.19
C PRO A 194 0.52 -1.65 -23.38
N GLU A 195 -0.08 -1.80 -24.55
CA GLU A 195 -0.79 -3.03 -24.89
C GLU A 195 0.23 -4.18 -24.84
N ASP A 196 -0.16 -5.31 -24.25
CA ASP A 196 0.58 -6.55 -24.42
C ASP A 196 0.65 -6.83 -25.92
N GLU A 197 1.81 -6.56 -26.53
CA GLU A 197 2.09 -6.98 -27.90
C GLU A 197 1.68 -8.45 -28.03
N PRO A 198 0.75 -8.80 -28.95
CA PRO A 198 0.31 -10.18 -29.07
C PRO A 198 1.56 -11.06 -29.23
N PRO A 199 1.64 -12.21 -28.51
CA PRO A 199 2.85 -13.01 -28.50
C PRO A 199 3.27 -13.26 -29.94
N LEU A 200 4.46 -12.75 -30.31
CA LEU A 200 5.02 -12.90 -31.64
C LEU A 200 4.94 -14.39 -31.99
N TRP A 201 4.02 -14.73 -32.88
CA TRP A 201 3.83 -16.11 -33.32
C TRP A 201 5.05 -16.49 -34.16
N CYS A 202 6.08 -17.04 -33.51
CA CYS A 202 7.12 -17.77 -34.19
C CYS A 202 6.53 -19.14 -34.56
N GLY A 203 6.02 -19.25 -35.79
CA GLY A 203 5.38 -20.46 -36.30
C GLY A 203 6.25 -21.73 -36.23
N PHE A 204 5.60 -22.87 -36.51
CA PHE A 204 6.17 -24.23 -36.52
C PHE A 204 7.36 -24.42 -37.47
#